data_AF-A0A556TTE5-F1
#
_entry.id   AF-A0A556TTE5-F1
#
_cell.length_a   1.000
_cell.length_b   1.000
_cell.length_c   1.000
_cell.angle_alpha   90.00
_cell.angle_beta   90.00
_cell.angle_gamma   90.00
#
_symmetry.space_group_name_H-M   'P 1'
#
loop_
_entity.id
_entity.type
_entity.pdbx_description
1 polymer ?
#
loop_
_entity_poly.entity_id
_entity_poly.type
_entity_poly.pdbx_seq_one_letter_code
_entity_poly.pdbx_strand_id
1 'polypeptide(L)'
;MPLLTQNKRLDGVTSATELFSKYSHLKDNAKIFRSKPPVTVDPKCLLYVQQREFAVTTPADGSVSVIGSDDATTCHLIVLRHTGSGATCLAHLDGSSTWSEVPLLVNSVTALSNPAKAGRFELHLVGGFDDDKKTSHNLSCEILEAFQKQKEEIHLETCCITDMNDVVTNGIHRPIIYGLGVNVKTGEVFPAVFPHKGPVEDLRSARSFTGGQLVEVYDCSKGQVKIGPCSWPQTTDIAFWLDEDDKTILQYMSTSPYAEPPHFVHHIKSTIRFLLENPNADALFPEGQPQLFQRSEQGEWKRVCP
;
A
#
# COMPACT_ATOMS: atom_id res chain seq x y z
N MET A 1 -22.92 -4.45 10.16
CA MET A 1 -22.18 -4.18 8.91
C MET A 1 -22.15 -2.67 8.71
N PRO A 2 -21.09 -1.97 9.12
CA PRO A 2 -20.97 -0.52 9.05
C PRO A 2 -20.20 -0.03 7.81
N LEU A 3 -19.94 -0.90 6.83
CA LEU A 3 -19.48 -0.47 5.52
C LEU A 3 -20.69 0.04 4.73
N LEU A 4 -20.65 1.30 4.29
CA LEU A 4 -21.71 1.96 3.56
C LEU A 4 -21.28 2.30 2.14
N THR A 5 -22.25 2.39 1.25
CA THR A 5 -22.10 3.05 -0.04
C THR A 5 -23.32 3.95 -0.27
N GLN A 6 -23.12 5.17 -0.78
CA GLN A 6 -24.21 6.15 -0.93
C GLN A 6 -25.07 6.30 0.34
N ASN A 7 -24.43 6.29 1.52
CA ASN A 7 -25.06 6.37 2.85
C ASN A 7 -26.03 5.20 3.18
N LYS A 8 -25.95 4.09 2.45
CA LYS A 8 -26.69 2.85 2.74
C LYS A 8 -25.71 1.76 3.12
N ARG A 9 -26.05 0.96 4.14
CA ARG A 9 -25.23 -0.19 4.53
C ARG A 9 -25.16 -1.18 3.38
N LEU A 10 -23.96 -1.68 3.13
CA LEU A 10 -23.79 -2.83 2.25
C LEU A 10 -24.42 -4.06 2.90
N ASP A 11 -25.11 -4.85 2.10
CA ASP A 11 -25.55 -6.19 2.52
C ASP A 11 -24.33 -7.09 2.74
N GLY A 12 -24.53 -8.32 3.24
CA GLY A 12 -23.45 -9.31 3.26
C GLY A 12 -22.95 -9.49 1.82
N VAL A 13 -21.73 -9.06 1.55
CA VAL A 13 -21.10 -9.18 0.24
C VAL A 13 -20.00 -10.21 0.41
N THR A 14 -20.08 -11.28 -0.36
CA THR A 14 -19.16 -12.43 -0.27
C THR A 14 -18.12 -12.46 -1.40
N SER A 15 -18.27 -11.58 -2.40
CA SER A 15 -17.31 -11.44 -3.51
C SER A 15 -17.32 -10.06 -4.15
N ALA A 16 -16.21 -9.71 -4.81
CA ALA A 16 -16.11 -8.50 -5.64
C ALA A 16 -17.16 -8.52 -6.78
N THR A 17 -17.34 -9.64 -7.45
CA THR A 17 -18.36 -9.82 -8.50
C THR A 17 -19.77 -9.54 -7.98
N GLU A 18 -20.11 -10.05 -6.79
CA GLU A 18 -21.39 -9.79 -6.15
C GLU A 18 -21.54 -8.30 -5.81
N LEU A 19 -20.51 -7.67 -5.23
CA LEU A 19 -20.49 -6.23 -4.93
C LEU A 19 -20.87 -5.40 -6.16
N PHE A 20 -20.18 -5.62 -7.27
CA PHE A 20 -20.37 -4.82 -8.47
C PHE A 20 -21.68 -5.17 -9.21
N SER A 21 -22.24 -6.37 -9.02
CA SER A 21 -23.57 -6.69 -9.57
C SER A 21 -24.70 -5.98 -8.80
N LYS A 22 -24.58 -5.86 -7.47
CA LYS A 22 -25.55 -5.18 -6.60
C LYS A 22 -25.44 -3.65 -6.65
N TYR A 23 -24.22 -3.12 -6.75
CA TYR A 23 -23.94 -1.69 -6.61
C TYR A 23 -23.31 -1.14 -7.90
N SER A 24 -24.14 -0.89 -8.92
CA SER A 24 -23.69 -0.47 -10.25
C SER A 24 -22.90 0.84 -10.24
N HIS A 25 -23.20 1.78 -9.34
CA HIS A 25 -22.47 3.05 -9.24
C HIS A 25 -21.00 2.85 -8.84
N LEU A 26 -20.65 1.76 -8.14
CA LEU A 26 -19.26 1.44 -7.84
C LEU A 26 -18.49 1.06 -9.11
N LYS A 27 -19.13 0.39 -10.08
CA LYS A 27 -18.54 0.11 -11.39
C LYS A 27 -18.24 1.41 -12.13
N ASP A 28 -19.16 2.37 -12.09
CA ASP A 28 -18.99 3.65 -12.77
C ASP A 28 -17.89 4.50 -12.10
N ASN A 29 -17.84 4.52 -10.77
CA ASN A 29 -16.73 5.14 -10.02
C ASN A 29 -15.38 4.53 -10.38
N ALA A 30 -15.29 3.20 -10.50
CA ALA A 30 -14.06 2.51 -10.90
C ALA A 30 -13.64 2.87 -12.33
N LYS A 31 -14.59 2.93 -13.27
CA LYS A 31 -14.34 3.35 -14.66
C LYS A 31 -13.83 4.80 -14.73
N ILE A 32 -14.40 5.70 -13.93
CA ILE A 32 -13.96 7.10 -13.84
C ILE A 32 -12.57 7.17 -13.23
N PHE A 33 -12.30 6.38 -12.19
CA PHE A 33 -10.99 6.38 -11.54
C PHE A 33 -9.89 5.91 -12.49
N ARG A 34 -10.09 4.78 -13.18
CA ARG A 34 -9.10 4.20 -14.09
C ARG A 34 -8.94 4.96 -15.41
N SER A 35 -9.86 5.86 -15.75
CA SER A 35 -9.71 6.73 -16.94
C SER A 35 -8.85 7.97 -16.66
N LYS A 36 -8.56 8.27 -15.40
CA LYS A 36 -7.63 9.36 -15.04
C LYS A 36 -6.22 8.97 -15.47
N PRO A 37 -5.46 9.88 -16.12
CA PRO A 37 -4.06 9.64 -16.41
C PRO A 37 -3.27 9.51 -15.09
N PRO A 38 -2.27 8.61 -15.02
CA PRO A 38 -1.41 8.51 -13.86
C PRO A 38 -0.59 9.80 -13.68
N VAL A 39 -0.52 10.27 -12.45
CA VAL A 39 0.28 11.44 -12.07
C VAL A 39 1.67 10.99 -11.64
N THR A 40 2.71 11.53 -12.26
CA THR A 40 4.08 11.40 -11.76
C THR A 40 4.25 12.31 -10.55
N VAL A 41 4.42 11.73 -9.36
CA VAL A 41 4.46 12.49 -8.10
C VAL A 41 5.85 13.05 -7.85
N ASP A 42 5.93 14.33 -7.46
CA ASP A 42 7.17 14.97 -7.05
C ASP A 42 7.70 14.34 -5.74
N PRO A 43 8.94 13.81 -5.71
CA PRO A 43 9.52 13.21 -4.51
C PRO A 43 9.58 14.17 -3.32
N LYS A 44 9.63 15.50 -3.53
CA LYS A 44 9.73 16.50 -2.46
C LYS A 44 8.56 16.50 -1.50
N CYS A 45 7.40 16.03 -1.96
CA CYS A 45 6.15 16.08 -1.21
C CYS A 45 5.58 14.68 -0.88
N LEU A 46 6.29 13.63 -1.32
CA LEU A 46 5.92 12.22 -1.28
C LEU A 46 6.41 11.45 -0.04
N LEU A 47 5.50 10.86 0.71
CA LEU A 47 5.77 9.71 1.56
C LEU A 47 5.41 8.43 0.80
N TYR A 48 6.42 7.69 0.34
CA TYR A 48 6.20 6.42 -0.37
C TYR A 48 6.06 5.27 0.64
N VAL A 49 5.02 4.46 0.47
CA VAL A 49 4.70 3.28 1.29
C VAL A 49 4.95 2.03 0.45
N GLN A 50 5.77 1.10 0.93
CA GLN A 50 6.01 -0.18 0.26
C GLN A 50 4.95 -1.22 0.65
N GLN A 51 4.96 -2.35 -0.06
CA GLN A 51 4.17 -3.54 0.32
C GLN A 51 4.45 -3.94 1.77
N ARG A 52 3.39 -4.20 2.55
CA ARG A 52 3.42 -4.45 4.00
C ARG A 52 3.91 -3.27 4.84
N GLU A 53 3.67 -2.06 4.35
CA GLU A 53 3.77 -0.84 5.14
C GLU A 53 2.45 -0.08 5.10
N PHE A 54 2.27 0.80 6.09
CA PHE A 54 1.28 1.85 6.05
C PHE A 54 1.85 3.14 6.65
N ALA A 55 1.21 4.25 6.32
CA ALA A 55 1.49 5.53 6.94
C ALA A 55 0.19 6.30 7.15
N VAL A 56 0.11 7.03 8.25
CA VAL A 56 -0.99 7.94 8.54
C VAL A 56 -0.44 9.33 8.85
N THR A 57 -1.10 10.37 8.34
CA THR A 57 -0.80 11.76 8.69
C THR A 57 -2.05 12.64 8.55
N THR A 58 -1.91 13.95 8.81
CA THR A 58 -2.99 14.93 8.76
C THR A 58 -2.62 16.12 7.87
N PRO A 59 -3.59 16.98 7.51
CA PRO A 59 -3.29 18.20 6.78
C PRO A 59 -2.44 19.21 7.57
N ALA A 60 -2.18 19.01 8.85
CA ALA A 60 -1.28 19.84 9.63
C ALA A 60 0.21 19.53 9.39
N ASP A 61 0.52 18.37 8.81
CA ASP A 61 1.90 17.93 8.56
C ASP A 61 2.60 18.81 7.50
N GLY A 62 3.73 19.41 7.86
CA GLY A 62 4.52 20.24 6.96
C GLY A 62 5.50 19.47 6.06
N SER A 63 5.79 18.21 6.39
CA SER A 63 6.80 17.38 5.71
C SER A 63 6.22 16.53 4.57
N VAL A 64 4.92 16.25 4.61
CA VAL A 64 4.22 15.35 3.68
C VAL A 64 2.93 16.00 3.19
N SER A 65 2.74 16.03 1.86
CA SER A 65 1.46 16.41 1.26
C SER A 65 0.85 15.31 0.40
N VAL A 66 1.64 14.33 -0.02
CA VAL A 66 1.16 13.15 -0.76
C VAL A 66 1.68 11.89 -0.08
N ILE A 67 0.79 10.93 0.18
CA ILE A 67 1.17 9.55 0.49
C ILE A 67 0.90 8.73 -0.78
N GLY A 68 1.80 7.81 -1.13
CA GLY A 68 1.64 7.01 -2.34
C GLY A 68 2.25 5.62 -2.23
N SER A 69 1.75 4.71 -3.07
CA SER A 69 2.29 3.37 -3.24
C SER A 69 2.06 2.92 -4.68
N ASP A 70 2.93 2.04 -5.18
CA ASP A 70 2.88 1.47 -6.53
C ASP A 70 3.12 -0.03 -6.52
N ASP A 71 3.27 -0.61 -7.71
CA ASP A 71 3.59 -2.02 -7.98
C ASP A 71 2.55 -3.00 -7.43
N ALA A 72 1.30 -2.55 -7.23
CA ALA A 72 0.21 -3.42 -6.80
C ALA A 72 -0.27 -4.27 -7.98
N THR A 73 0.26 -5.49 -8.07
CA THR A 73 -0.23 -6.51 -9.00
C THR A 73 -1.45 -7.22 -8.43
N THR A 74 -1.26 -8.25 -7.62
CA THR A 74 -2.33 -8.94 -6.89
C THR A 74 -2.69 -8.24 -5.58
N CYS A 75 -1.79 -7.37 -5.09
CA CYS A 75 -1.93 -6.61 -3.85
C CYS A 75 -3.01 -5.51 -3.97
N HIS A 76 -3.40 -4.95 -2.83
CA HIS A 76 -4.41 -3.88 -2.74
C HIS A 76 -3.86 -2.68 -1.99
N LEU A 77 -4.08 -1.51 -2.57
CA LEU A 77 -3.78 -0.21 -2.00
C LEU A 77 -5.05 0.35 -1.34
N ILE A 78 -4.94 0.68 -0.07
CA ILE A 78 -6.05 1.14 0.77
C ILE A 78 -5.79 2.57 1.18
N VAL A 79 -6.73 3.47 0.89
CA VAL A 79 -6.77 4.80 1.51
C VAL A 79 -7.97 4.87 2.44
N LEU A 80 -7.71 5.19 3.71
CA LEU A 80 -8.74 5.47 4.70
C LEU A 80 -8.58 6.91 5.18
N ARG A 81 -9.61 7.73 5.02
CA ARG A 81 -9.57 9.14 5.38
C ARG A 81 -10.75 9.51 6.26
N HIS A 82 -10.50 10.24 7.34
CA HIS A 82 -11.56 10.94 8.06
C HIS A 82 -11.72 12.35 7.50
N THR A 83 -12.89 12.67 6.94
CA THR A 83 -13.11 13.93 6.20
C THR A 83 -13.09 15.18 7.07
N GLY A 84 -13.38 15.04 8.36
CA GLY A 84 -13.41 16.14 9.32
C GLY A 84 -12.04 16.66 9.74
N SER A 85 -11.17 15.74 10.12
CA SER A 85 -9.79 16.02 10.55
C SER A 85 -8.83 16.05 9.37
N GLY A 86 -9.20 15.42 8.25
CA GLY A 86 -8.31 15.11 7.14
C GLY A 86 -7.27 14.04 7.47
N ALA A 87 -7.35 13.38 8.62
CA ALA A 87 -6.48 12.25 8.94
C ALA A 87 -6.58 11.21 7.83
N THR A 88 -5.44 10.88 7.22
CA THR A 88 -5.36 10.08 6.00
C THR A 88 -4.32 9.00 6.19
N CYS A 89 -4.76 7.75 6.03
CA CYS A 89 -3.92 6.57 6.00
C CYS A 89 -3.82 6.06 4.56
N LEU A 90 -2.63 5.62 4.15
CA LEU A 90 -2.43 4.76 2.99
C LEU A 90 -1.70 3.49 3.43
N ALA A 91 -2.18 2.33 2.98
CA ALA A 91 -1.57 1.03 3.24
C ALA A 91 -1.48 0.21 1.96
N HIS A 92 -0.46 -0.65 1.86
CA HIS A 92 -0.29 -1.61 0.78
C HIS A 92 -0.38 -3.03 1.34
N LEU A 93 -1.54 -3.66 1.19
CA LEU A 93 -1.82 -5.00 1.70
C LEU A 93 -1.63 -6.05 0.61
N ASP A 94 -1.02 -7.17 0.97
CA ASP A 94 -0.75 -8.30 0.06
C ASP A 94 -1.49 -9.59 0.46
N GLY A 95 -2.34 -9.52 1.49
CA GLY A 95 -3.10 -10.66 2.01
C GLY A 95 -2.37 -11.49 3.07
N SER A 96 -1.26 -10.99 3.64
CA SER A 96 -0.53 -11.72 4.67
C SER A 96 -1.29 -11.86 5.98
N SER A 97 -2.01 -10.82 6.43
CA SER A 97 -2.75 -10.84 7.71
C SER A 97 -3.91 -9.82 7.74
N THR A 98 -4.71 -9.78 6.67
CA THR A 98 -5.78 -8.79 6.45
C THR A 98 -6.67 -8.51 7.68
N TRP A 99 -7.04 -9.57 8.42
CA TRP A 99 -7.92 -9.48 9.59
C TRP A 99 -7.32 -8.72 10.79
N SER A 100 -6.00 -8.74 10.96
CA SER A 100 -5.31 -7.93 11.98
C SER A 100 -4.90 -6.56 11.44
N GLU A 101 -4.61 -6.47 10.15
CA GLU A 101 -4.16 -5.26 9.47
C GLU A 101 -5.25 -4.18 9.38
N VAL A 102 -6.47 -4.53 8.95
CA VAL A 102 -7.56 -3.55 8.82
C VAL A 102 -7.90 -2.83 10.13
N PRO A 103 -8.06 -3.51 11.28
CA PRO A 103 -8.21 -2.83 12.57
C PRO A 103 -7.07 -1.86 12.90
N LEU A 104 -5.82 -2.16 12.54
CA LEU A 104 -4.68 -1.27 12.78
C LEU A 104 -4.84 0.04 11.98
N LEU A 105 -5.25 -0.04 10.72
CA LEU A 105 -5.47 1.13 9.87
C LEU A 105 -6.59 2.01 10.44
N VAL A 106 -7.72 1.41 10.81
CA VAL A 106 -8.87 2.13 11.37
C VAL A 106 -8.50 2.80 12.68
N ASN A 107 -7.86 2.08 13.60
CA ASN A 107 -7.41 2.64 14.87
C ASN A 107 -6.45 3.83 14.69
N SER A 108 -5.54 3.74 13.72
CA SER A 108 -4.56 4.80 13.43
C SER A 108 -5.22 6.08 12.92
N VAL A 109 -6.19 5.97 11.99
CA VAL A 109 -6.95 7.13 11.52
C VAL A 109 -7.85 7.69 12.62
N THR A 110 -8.51 6.83 13.40
CA THR A 110 -9.35 7.24 14.53
C THR A 110 -8.56 8.02 15.57
N ALA A 111 -7.35 7.56 15.90
CA ALA A 111 -6.47 8.24 16.86
C ALA A 111 -6.13 9.67 16.43
N LEU A 112 -5.85 9.90 15.14
CA LEU A 112 -5.55 11.23 14.60
C LEU A 112 -6.80 12.06 14.26
N SER A 113 -7.99 11.48 14.40
CA SER A 113 -9.25 12.17 14.10
C SER A 113 -9.83 12.91 15.29
N ASN A 114 -9.43 12.57 16.53
CA ASN A 114 -9.89 13.26 17.72
C ASN A 114 -9.08 14.55 17.96
N PRO A 115 -9.72 15.71 18.22
CA PRO A 115 -11.10 15.90 18.69
C PRO A 115 -12.12 16.35 17.61
N ALA A 116 -11.88 16.09 16.32
CA ALA A 116 -12.77 16.57 15.26
C ALA A 116 -14.20 16.01 15.45
N LYS A 117 -15.19 16.91 15.59
CA LYS A 117 -16.58 16.54 15.91
C LYS A 117 -17.45 16.23 14.70
N ALA A 118 -17.06 16.67 13.50
CA ALA A 118 -17.86 16.54 12.28
C ALA A 118 -17.00 15.93 11.17
N GLY A 119 -17.53 14.97 10.43
CA GLY A 119 -16.82 14.22 9.41
C GLY A 119 -17.34 12.78 9.31
N ARG A 120 -16.76 12.01 8.40
CA ARG A 120 -17.00 10.56 8.24
C ARG A 120 -15.72 9.87 7.77
N PHE A 121 -15.67 8.55 7.92
CA PHE A 121 -14.60 7.74 7.31
C PHE A 121 -14.95 7.44 5.86
N GLU A 122 -14.02 7.71 4.95
CA GLU A 122 -14.09 7.38 3.54
C GLU A 122 -12.99 6.38 3.19
N LEU A 123 -13.37 5.33 2.47
CA LEU A 123 -12.52 4.21 2.07
C LEU A 123 -12.38 4.19 0.55
N HIS A 124 -11.15 4.08 0.10
CA HIS A 124 -10.79 3.87 -1.30
C HIS A 124 -9.96 2.60 -1.41
N LEU A 125 -10.42 1.67 -2.25
CA LEU A 125 -9.77 0.40 -2.54
C LEU A 125 -9.38 0.35 -4.01
N VAL A 126 -8.11 0.12 -4.29
CA VAL A 126 -7.58 0.00 -5.66
C VAL A 126 -6.52 -1.10 -5.70
N GLY A 127 -6.50 -1.92 -6.75
CA GLY A 127 -5.48 -2.95 -6.93
C GLY A 127 -6.07 -4.32 -7.24
N GLY A 128 -5.21 -5.31 -7.41
CA GLY A 128 -5.64 -6.60 -7.92
C GLY A 128 -6.08 -6.53 -9.39
N PHE A 129 -6.25 -7.69 -10.00
CA PHE A 129 -6.83 -7.88 -11.33
C PHE A 129 -7.44 -9.28 -11.42
N ASP A 130 -7.94 -9.71 -12.58
CA ASP A 130 -8.47 -11.07 -12.72
C ASP A 130 -7.33 -12.09 -12.90
N ASP A 131 -6.52 -12.29 -11.86
CA ASP A 131 -5.35 -13.17 -11.90
C ASP A 131 -5.71 -14.67 -11.88
N ASP A 132 -4.83 -15.49 -12.48
CA ASP A 132 -5.02 -16.94 -12.64
C ASP A 132 -5.21 -17.69 -11.31
N LYS A 133 -4.56 -17.20 -10.24
CA LYS A 133 -4.57 -17.83 -8.91
C LYS A 133 -5.74 -17.36 -8.05
N LYS A 134 -6.54 -16.40 -8.54
CA LYS A 134 -7.61 -15.72 -7.80
C LYS A 134 -7.12 -15.09 -6.50
N THR A 135 -5.84 -14.73 -6.43
CA THR A 135 -5.24 -14.06 -5.26
C THR A 135 -5.90 -12.71 -5.03
N SER A 136 -6.14 -11.94 -6.08
CA SER A 136 -6.80 -10.62 -6.01
C SER A 136 -8.25 -10.73 -5.55
N HIS A 137 -9.01 -11.69 -6.09
CA HIS A 137 -10.40 -11.96 -5.67
C HIS A 137 -10.47 -12.31 -4.19
N ASN A 138 -9.61 -13.23 -3.72
CA ASN A 138 -9.58 -13.63 -2.31
C ASN A 138 -9.25 -12.44 -1.40
N LEU A 139 -8.22 -11.66 -1.75
CA LEU A 139 -7.82 -10.48 -0.98
C LEU A 139 -8.91 -9.39 -0.98
N SER A 140 -9.58 -9.16 -2.11
CA SER A 140 -10.74 -8.27 -2.20
C SER A 140 -11.83 -8.67 -1.19
N CYS A 141 -12.17 -9.96 -1.13
CA CYS A 141 -13.17 -10.47 -0.18
C CYS A 141 -12.73 -10.25 1.27
N GLU A 142 -11.51 -10.66 1.61
CA GLU A 142 -11.00 -10.52 2.98
C GLU A 142 -10.98 -9.07 3.45
N ILE A 143 -10.55 -8.13 2.59
CA ILE A 143 -10.53 -6.70 2.92
C ILE A 143 -11.94 -6.18 3.17
N LEU A 144 -12.89 -6.48 2.26
CA LEU A 144 -14.28 -6.05 2.39
C LEU A 144 -14.91 -6.59 3.68
N GLU A 145 -14.74 -7.88 3.96
CA GLU A 145 -15.27 -8.50 5.18
C GLU A 145 -14.63 -7.94 6.45
N ALA A 146 -13.32 -7.68 6.43
CA ALA A 146 -12.60 -7.08 7.56
C ALA A 146 -13.11 -5.67 7.85
N PHE A 147 -13.39 -4.85 6.83
CA PHE A 147 -14.03 -3.54 7.01
C PHE A 147 -15.49 -3.64 7.47
N GLN A 148 -16.25 -4.64 7.00
CA GLN A 148 -17.63 -4.88 7.46
C GLN A 148 -17.74 -5.27 8.94
N LYS A 149 -16.64 -5.69 9.58
CA LYS A 149 -16.59 -6.03 11.01
C LYS A 149 -16.07 -4.90 11.91
N GLN A 150 -15.70 -3.74 11.36
CA GLN A 150 -15.26 -2.59 12.16
C GLN A 150 -16.43 -1.98 12.95
N LYS A 151 -16.16 -1.08 13.88
CA LYS A 151 -17.20 -0.41 14.69
C LYS A 151 -17.67 0.89 14.04
N GLU A 152 -16.75 1.55 13.37
CA GLU A 152 -16.88 2.82 12.70
C GLU A 152 -17.73 2.68 11.44
N GLU A 153 -18.59 3.68 11.17
CA GLU A 153 -19.28 3.80 9.90
C GLU A 153 -18.30 4.30 8.82
N ILE A 154 -18.02 3.43 7.84
CA ILE A 154 -17.00 3.63 6.81
C ILE A 154 -17.70 3.66 5.46
N HIS A 155 -17.49 4.72 4.69
CA HIS A 155 -18.11 4.92 3.38
C HIS A 155 -17.16 4.49 2.27
N LEU A 156 -17.52 3.45 1.52
CA LEU A 156 -16.77 3.01 0.34
C LEU A 156 -17.03 3.98 -0.82
N GLU A 157 -16.04 4.83 -1.11
CA GLU A 157 -16.15 5.90 -2.11
C GLU A 157 -15.52 5.50 -3.45
N THR A 158 -14.37 4.82 -3.42
CA THR A 158 -13.71 4.26 -4.62
C THR A 158 -13.47 2.78 -4.43
N CYS A 159 -13.87 1.98 -5.41
CA CYS A 159 -13.66 0.53 -5.41
C CYS A 159 -13.25 0.09 -6.82
N CYS A 160 -11.95 0.19 -7.12
CA CYS A 160 -11.36 -0.20 -8.40
C CYS A 160 -10.45 -1.40 -8.16
N ILE A 161 -11.07 -2.54 -7.88
CA ILE A 161 -10.38 -3.78 -7.50
C ILE A 161 -10.71 -4.91 -8.46
N THR A 162 -9.78 -5.85 -8.60
CA THR A 162 -10.00 -7.14 -9.30
C THR A 162 -10.60 -6.95 -10.70
N ASP A 163 -11.84 -7.38 -10.97
CA ASP A 163 -12.43 -7.29 -12.31
C ASP A 163 -12.53 -5.85 -12.81
N MET A 164 -12.68 -4.89 -11.89
CA MET A 164 -12.78 -3.46 -12.24
C MET A 164 -11.43 -2.83 -12.54
N ASN A 165 -10.33 -3.46 -12.13
CA ASN A 165 -8.97 -3.06 -12.42
C ASN A 165 -8.30 -3.96 -13.47
N ASP A 166 -9.03 -4.85 -14.13
CA ASP A 166 -8.46 -5.80 -15.11
C ASP A 166 -8.48 -5.28 -16.55
N VAL A 167 -7.41 -5.58 -17.30
CA VAL A 167 -7.35 -5.45 -18.75
C VAL A 167 -6.68 -6.68 -19.37
N VAL A 168 -7.24 -7.16 -20.49
CA VAL A 168 -6.68 -8.25 -21.28
C VAL A 168 -5.90 -7.70 -22.46
N THR A 169 -4.58 -7.93 -22.47
CA THR A 169 -3.70 -7.58 -23.61
C THR A 169 -3.05 -8.85 -24.14
N ASN A 170 -3.28 -9.18 -25.41
CA ASN A 170 -2.78 -10.40 -26.06
C ASN A 170 -3.15 -11.69 -25.30
N GLY A 171 -4.35 -11.74 -24.73
CA GLY A 171 -4.83 -12.89 -23.94
C GLY A 171 -4.24 -12.96 -22.52
N ILE A 172 -3.47 -11.96 -22.09
CA ILE A 172 -2.88 -11.89 -20.74
C ILE A 172 -3.62 -10.82 -19.94
N HIS A 173 -4.18 -11.24 -18.80
CA HIS A 173 -4.79 -10.36 -17.80
C HIS A 173 -3.72 -9.57 -17.05
N ARG A 174 -3.98 -8.28 -16.81
CA ARG A 174 -3.08 -7.33 -16.13
C ARG A 174 -3.90 -6.30 -15.36
N PRO A 175 -3.36 -5.73 -14.26
CA PRO A 175 -3.98 -4.58 -13.63
C PRO A 175 -3.84 -3.35 -14.54
N ILE A 176 -4.85 -2.49 -14.54
CA ILE A 176 -4.85 -1.19 -15.21
C ILE A 176 -4.11 -0.18 -14.34
N ILE A 177 -4.43 -0.16 -13.04
CA ILE A 177 -3.82 0.72 -12.04
C ILE A 177 -2.91 -0.10 -11.14
N TYR A 178 -1.61 0.23 -11.18
CA TYR A 178 -0.57 -0.34 -10.32
C TYR A 178 -0.30 0.52 -9.07
N GLY A 179 -0.54 1.82 -9.18
CA GLY A 179 -0.20 2.78 -8.14
C GLY A 179 -1.23 3.87 -7.94
N LEU A 180 -1.32 4.36 -6.70
CA LEU A 180 -2.17 5.48 -6.33
C LEU A 180 -1.47 6.42 -5.37
N GLY A 181 -1.82 7.70 -5.48
CA GLY A 181 -1.48 8.75 -4.53
C GLY A 181 -2.73 9.31 -3.87
N VAL A 182 -2.57 9.81 -2.65
CA VAL A 182 -3.56 10.65 -1.98
C VAL A 182 -2.93 11.96 -1.55
N ASN A 183 -3.52 13.07 -1.97
CA ASN A 183 -3.15 14.39 -1.46
C ASN A 183 -3.80 14.59 -0.09
N VAL A 184 -2.98 14.65 0.97
CA VAL A 184 -3.47 14.71 2.35
C VAL A 184 -4.20 16.02 2.63
N LYS A 185 -3.85 17.11 1.95
CA LYS A 185 -4.50 18.41 2.15
C LYS A 185 -5.92 18.42 1.58
N THR A 186 -6.09 17.93 0.36
CA THR A 186 -7.37 17.98 -0.37
C THR A 186 -8.24 16.74 -0.17
N GLY A 187 -7.62 15.60 0.19
CA GLY A 187 -8.26 14.28 0.19
C GLY A 187 -8.39 13.67 -1.20
N GLU A 188 -7.82 14.27 -2.24
CA GLU A 188 -7.91 13.75 -3.60
C GLU A 188 -7.10 12.47 -3.76
N VAL A 189 -7.76 11.40 -4.23
CA VAL A 189 -7.15 10.13 -4.60
C VAL A 189 -7.03 10.03 -6.13
N PHE A 190 -5.86 9.66 -6.63
CA PHE A 190 -5.54 9.64 -8.06
C PHE A 190 -4.58 8.47 -8.41
N PRO A 191 -4.68 7.89 -9.62
CA PRO A 191 -3.66 7.00 -10.15
C PRO A 191 -2.30 7.69 -10.20
N ALA A 192 -1.23 7.00 -9.82
CA ALA A 192 0.08 7.62 -9.68
C ALA A 192 1.22 6.68 -10.04
N VAL A 193 2.37 7.27 -10.41
CA VAL A 193 3.65 6.58 -10.60
C VAL A 193 4.74 7.29 -9.82
N PHE A 194 5.71 6.52 -9.31
CA PHE A 194 6.67 7.00 -8.33
C PHE A 194 8.11 6.68 -8.75
N PRO A 195 8.84 7.66 -9.32
CA PRO A 195 10.25 7.47 -9.70
C PRO A 195 11.20 7.30 -8.51
N HIS A 196 10.76 7.66 -7.30
CA HIS A 196 11.56 7.59 -6.09
C HIS A 196 10.76 6.93 -4.96
N LYS A 197 11.30 5.85 -4.39
CA LYS A 197 10.62 5.00 -3.38
C LYS A 197 11.36 4.93 -2.03
N GLY A 198 12.44 5.68 -1.90
CA GLY A 198 13.23 5.80 -0.67
C GLY A 198 12.51 6.54 0.48
N PRO A 199 13.17 6.68 1.65
CA PRO A 199 14.56 6.29 1.93
C PRO A 199 14.71 4.77 2.16
N VAL A 200 15.97 4.30 2.12
CA VAL A 200 16.40 2.93 2.44
C VAL A 200 15.51 1.84 1.85
N GLU A 201 15.28 1.94 0.54
CA GLU A 201 14.35 1.09 -0.20
C GLU A 201 14.65 -0.39 -0.04
N ASP A 202 15.92 -0.80 -0.24
CA ASP A 202 16.33 -2.21 -0.12
C ASP A 202 16.17 -2.76 1.31
N LEU A 203 16.39 -1.96 2.35
CA LEU A 203 16.18 -2.39 3.75
C LEU A 203 14.71 -2.70 4.03
N ARG A 204 13.82 -1.82 3.56
CA ARG A 204 12.36 -1.98 3.70
C ARG A 204 11.86 -3.16 2.87
N SER A 205 12.39 -3.32 1.66
CA SER A 205 12.08 -4.45 0.78
C SER A 205 12.59 -5.77 1.36
N ALA A 206 13.80 -5.81 1.92
CA ALA A 206 14.37 -6.98 2.60
C ALA A 206 13.47 -7.46 3.73
N ARG A 207 13.00 -6.54 4.58
CA ARG A 207 12.05 -6.85 5.66
C ARG A 207 10.77 -7.50 5.13
N SER A 208 10.18 -6.95 4.07
CA SER A 208 8.94 -7.48 3.48
C SER A 208 9.16 -8.84 2.82
N PHE A 209 10.24 -8.95 2.02
CA PHE A 209 10.68 -10.15 1.31
C PHE A 209 10.89 -11.34 2.26
N THR A 210 11.42 -11.10 3.46
CA THR A 210 11.67 -12.16 4.46
C THR A 210 10.48 -12.42 5.39
N GLY A 211 9.27 -11.99 5.06
CA GLY A 211 8.07 -12.31 5.84
C GLY A 211 7.69 -11.31 6.94
N GLY A 212 8.23 -10.09 6.91
CA GLY A 212 7.85 -9.04 7.86
C GLY A 212 6.35 -8.72 7.80
N GLN A 213 5.75 -8.41 8.95
CA GLN A 213 4.32 -8.06 9.07
C GLN A 213 4.04 -6.63 8.57
N LEU A 214 2.78 -6.18 8.54
CA LEU A 214 2.45 -4.77 8.29
C LEU A 214 3.08 -3.86 9.37
N VAL A 215 3.64 -2.71 8.99
CA VAL A 215 4.22 -1.72 9.93
C VAL A 215 3.92 -0.28 9.56
N GLU A 216 3.76 0.56 10.57
CA GLU A 216 3.69 2.02 10.41
C GLU A 216 5.10 2.59 10.22
N VAL A 217 5.34 3.28 9.12
CA VAL A 217 6.67 3.80 8.78
C VAL A 217 6.86 5.28 9.04
N TYR A 218 5.87 5.96 9.63
CA TYR A 218 5.88 7.41 9.72
C TYR A 218 5.34 7.94 11.05
N ASP A 219 6.15 8.75 11.73
CA ASP A 219 5.75 9.52 12.90
C ASP A 219 5.36 10.93 12.45
N CYS A 220 4.05 11.13 12.24
CA CYS A 220 3.51 12.42 11.80
C CYS A 220 3.69 13.55 12.84
N SER A 221 3.85 13.23 14.13
CA SER A 221 4.07 14.24 15.17
C SER A 221 5.45 14.91 15.07
N LYS A 222 6.42 14.18 14.49
CA LYS A 222 7.80 14.64 14.27
C LYS A 222 8.14 14.91 12.81
N GLY A 223 7.21 14.62 11.90
CA GLY A 223 7.43 14.68 10.46
C GLY A 223 8.55 13.73 10.01
N GLN A 224 8.62 12.52 10.59
CA GLN A 224 9.74 11.60 10.46
C GLN A 224 9.35 10.26 9.85
N VAL A 225 10.10 9.80 8.84
CA VAL A 225 10.09 8.37 8.48
C VAL A 225 10.88 7.62 9.55
N LYS A 226 10.27 6.58 10.12
CA LYS A 226 10.85 5.75 11.18
C LYS A 226 10.91 4.30 10.70
N ILE A 227 12.11 3.83 10.39
CA ILE A 227 12.35 2.43 10.06
C ILE A 227 12.84 1.73 11.33
N GLY A 228 11.97 0.91 11.92
CA GLY A 228 12.27 0.17 13.13
C GLY A 228 13.26 -0.98 12.91
N PRO A 229 13.91 -1.46 13.98
CA PRO A 229 14.72 -2.67 13.91
C PRO A 229 13.92 -3.84 13.34
N CYS A 230 14.57 -4.63 12.51
CA CYS A 230 14.01 -5.85 11.95
C CYS A 230 15.05 -6.97 12.02
N SER A 231 14.60 -8.19 11.77
CA SER A 231 15.46 -9.37 11.72
C SER A 231 14.98 -10.26 10.59
N TRP A 232 15.91 -10.93 9.93
CA TRP A 232 15.63 -11.95 8.93
C TRP A 232 16.42 -13.22 9.24
N PRO A 233 15.91 -14.39 8.85
CA PRO A 233 16.65 -15.64 8.99
C PRO A 233 17.93 -15.58 8.16
N GLN A 234 19.03 -16.13 8.70
CA GLN A 234 20.25 -16.33 7.91
C GLN A 234 19.93 -17.23 6.73
N THR A 235 19.96 -16.66 5.52
CA THR A 235 19.58 -17.35 4.30
C THR A 235 20.82 -17.59 3.47
N THR A 236 21.39 -18.81 3.54
CA THR A 236 22.54 -19.21 2.71
C THR A 236 22.13 -19.50 1.27
N ASP A 237 20.87 -19.86 1.05
CA ASP A 237 20.39 -20.40 -0.23
C ASP A 237 19.66 -19.35 -1.09
N ILE A 238 19.76 -18.05 -0.78
CA ILE A 238 19.17 -17.01 -1.65
C ILE A 238 20.13 -16.52 -2.74
N ALA A 239 21.43 -16.82 -2.61
CA ALA A 239 22.44 -16.33 -3.54
C ALA A 239 22.26 -16.88 -4.97
N PHE A 240 21.78 -18.12 -5.13
CA PHE A 240 21.60 -18.72 -6.45
C PHE A 240 20.64 -17.92 -7.34
N TRP A 241 19.63 -17.27 -6.75
CA TRP A 241 18.66 -16.46 -7.47
C TRP A 241 19.27 -15.23 -8.17
N LEU A 242 20.48 -14.81 -7.79
CA LEU A 242 21.18 -13.74 -8.50
C LEU A 242 21.64 -14.16 -9.90
N ASP A 243 21.95 -15.45 -10.08
CA ASP A 243 22.42 -16.03 -11.35
C ASP A 243 21.28 -16.51 -12.25
N GLU A 244 20.07 -16.69 -11.69
CA GLU A 244 18.87 -17.09 -12.44
C GLU A 244 18.42 -16.01 -13.44
N ASP A 245 17.80 -16.46 -14.53
CA ASP A 245 17.24 -15.58 -15.55
C ASP A 245 15.92 -14.91 -15.11
N ASP A 246 15.56 -13.83 -15.79
CA ASP A 246 14.38 -13.01 -15.47
C ASP A 246 13.07 -13.81 -15.48
N LYS A 247 12.92 -14.77 -16.40
CA LYS A 247 11.71 -15.59 -16.50
C LYS A 247 11.61 -16.53 -15.31
N THR A 248 12.72 -17.15 -14.92
CA THR A 248 12.78 -18.03 -13.75
C THR A 248 12.46 -17.25 -12.47
N ILE A 249 13.02 -16.06 -12.28
CA ILE A 249 12.73 -15.20 -11.12
C ILE A 249 11.25 -14.80 -11.09
N LEU A 250 10.71 -14.32 -12.21
CA LEU A 250 9.28 -13.99 -12.30
C LEU A 250 8.41 -15.19 -11.92
N GLN A 251 8.70 -16.37 -12.46
CA GLN A 251 7.89 -17.56 -12.24
C GLN A 251 7.83 -18.00 -10.76
N TYR A 252 8.93 -17.86 -10.03
CA TYR A 252 9.05 -18.38 -8.66
C TYR A 252 8.93 -17.32 -7.56
N MET A 253 9.17 -16.04 -7.85
CA MET A 253 9.14 -14.97 -6.86
C MET A 253 7.98 -13.99 -7.01
N SER A 254 7.24 -14.02 -8.13
CA SER A 254 6.04 -13.21 -8.30
C SER A 254 4.77 -14.03 -8.05
N THR A 255 3.75 -13.37 -7.49
CA THR A 255 2.39 -13.91 -7.44
C THR A 255 1.76 -13.98 -8.83
N SER A 256 2.14 -13.07 -9.74
CA SER A 256 1.60 -12.87 -11.08
C SER A 256 2.68 -12.61 -12.15
N PRO A 257 3.44 -13.65 -12.57
CA PRO A 257 4.66 -13.52 -13.37
C PRO A 257 4.54 -12.73 -14.68
N TYR A 258 3.34 -12.69 -15.27
CA TYR A 258 3.08 -11.99 -16.53
C TYR A 258 2.57 -10.56 -16.35
N ALA A 259 2.20 -10.16 -15.13
CA ALA A 259 1.60 -8.86 -14.82
C ALA A 259 2.56 -7.90 -14.09
N GLU A 260 3.73 -8.39 -13.64
CA GLU A 260 4.73 -7.57 -12.96
C GLU A 260 5.27 -6.40 -13.81
N PRO A 261 5.64 -5.29 -13.17
CA PRO A 261 6.25 -4.17 -13.87
C PRO A 261 7.66 -4.53 -14.39
N PRO A 262 8.18 -3.82 -15.42
CA PRO A 262 9.46 -4.15 -16.06
C PRO A 262 10.67 -4.17 -15.11
N HIS A 263 10.62 -3.44 -14.00
CA HIS A 263 11.70 -3.36 -13.03
C HIS A 263 11.67 -4.44 -11.94
N PHE A 264 10.66 -5.31 -11.91
CA PHE A 264 10.46 -6.30 -10.84
C PHE A 264 11.69 -7.17 -10.57
N VAL A 265 12.26 -7.80 -11.60
CA VAL A 265 13.41 -8.70 -11.44
C VAL A 265 14.63 -7.95 -10.91
N HIS A 266 14.87 -6.74 -11.41
CA HIS A 266 15.96 -5.89 -10.93
C HIS A 266 15.80 -5.59 -9.43
N HIS A 267 14.59 -5.24 -8.99
CA HIS A 267 14.28 -4.97 -7.59
C HIS A 267 14.48 -6.21 -6.70
N ILE A 268 14.02 -7.37 -7.14
CA ILE A 268 14.25 -8.65 -6.43
C ILE A 268 15.75 -8.91 -6.28
N LYS A 269 16.54 -8.80 -7.35
CA LYS A 269 18.00 -9.00 -7.28
C LYS A 269 18.68 -7.99 -6.37
N SER A 270 18.24 -6.72 -6.36
CA SER A 270 18.74 -5.69 -5.44
C SER A 270 18.48 -6.08 -3.98
N THR A 271 17.26 -6.51 -3.68
CA THR A 271 16.86 -6.95 -2.34
C THR A 271 17.67 -8.16 -1.87
N ILE A 272 17.90 -9.14 -2.74
CA ILE A 272 18.72 -10.32 -2.43
C ILE A 272 20.17 -9.93 -2.17
N ARG A 273 20.77 -9.04 -2.99
CA ARG A 273 22.13 -8.52 -2.73
C ARG A 273 22.20 -7.84 -1.36
N PHE A 274 21.22 -7.00 -1.04
CA PHE A 274 21.16 -6.32 0.25
C PHE A 274 21.13 -7.30 1.43
N LEU A 275 20.33 -8.37 1.32
CA LEU A 275 20.28 -9.43 2.34
C LEU A 275 21.61 -10.18 2.49
N LEU A 276 22.31 -10.45 1.38
CA LEU A 276 23.63 -11.11 1.41
C LEU A 276 24.72 -10.21 1.99
N GLU A 277 24.67 -8.91 1.71
CA GLU A 277 25.59 -7.90 2.28
C GLU A 277 25.30 -7.64 3.76
N ASN A 278 24.08 -7.90 4.21
CA ASN A 278 23.64 -7.71 5.59
C ASN A 278 23.04 -9.01 6.17
N PRO A 279 23.83 -10.07 6.42
CA PRO A 279 23.31 -11.37 6.88
C PRO A 279 22.60 -11.31 8.24
N ASN A 280 22.91 -10.27 9.02
CA ASN A 280 22.16 -9.86 10.20
C ASN A 280 21.87 -8.36 10.10
N ALA A 281 20.75 -7.94 10.67
CA ALA A 281 20.31 -6.55 10.64
C ALA A 281 20.86 -5.70 11.80
N ASP A 282 21.56 -6.30 12.76
CA ASP A 282 21.99 -5.63 14.00
C ASP A 282 22.87 -4.41 13.71
N ALA A 283 23.77 -4.51 12.72
CA ALA A 283 24.63 -3.40 12.29
C ALA A 283 23.83 -2.23 11.68
N LEU A 284 22.64 -2.49 11.14
CA LEU A 284 21.75 -1.47 10.58
C LEU A 284 20.98 -0.71 11.66
N PHE A 285 20.87 -1.29 12.86
CA PHE A 285 20.16 -0.74 14.02
C PHE A 285 21.04 -0.80 15.28
N PRO A 286 22.10 0.04 15.36
CA PRO A 286 22.96 0.09 16.53
C PRO A 286 22.14 0.28 17.81
N GLU A 287 22.42 -0.54 18.83
CA GLU A 287 21.70 -0.51 20.12
C GLU A 287 20.17 -0.72 20.01
N GLY A 288 19.71 -1.33 18.90
CA GLY A 288 18.30 -1.52 18.61
C GLY A 288 17.55 -0.22 18.31
N GLN A 289 18.26 0.86 17.96
CA GLN A 289 17.63 2.14 17.63
C GLN A 289 17.09 2.16 16.19
N PRO A 290 15.91 2.76 15.96
CA PRO A 290 15.36 2.91 14.62
C PRO A 290 16.20 3.86 13.76
N GLN A 291 16.13 3.70 12.43
CA GLN A 291 16.63 4.72 11.51
C GLN A 291 15.55 5.78 11.29
N LEU A 292 15.89 7.03 11.60
CA LEU A 292 14.99 8.18 11.49
C LEU A 292 15.38 9.05 10.29
N PHE A 293 14.40 9.54 9.54
CA PHE A 293 14.62 10.44 8.41
C PHE A 293 13.67 11.63 8.46
N GLN A 294 14.17 12.82 8.15
CA GLN A 294 13.40 14.05 8.03
C GLN A 294 13.61 14.69 6.67
N ARG A 295 12.65 15.54 6.26
CA ARG A 295 12.81 16.34 5.06
C ARG A 295 13.92 17.38 5.23
N SER A 296 14.79 17.47 4.24
CA SER A 296 15.69 18.60 4.04
C SER A 296 14.94 19.80 3.47
N GLU A 297 15.57 20.98 3.47
CA GLU A 297 15.04 22.17 2.79
C GLU A 297 14.80 21.95 1.28
N GLN A 298 15.54 21.00 0.68
CA GLN A 298 15.38 20.62 -0.73
C GLN A 298 14.26 19.58 -0.94
N GLY A 299 13.63 19.11 0.13
CA GLY A 299 12.54 18.14 0.11
C GLY A 299 13.02 16.68 0.08
N GLU A 300 14.29 16.38 0.34
CA GLU A 300 14.80 14.99 0.36
C GLU A 300 14.66 14.38 1.76
N TRP A 301 14.42 13.07 1.85
CA TRP A 301 14.53 12.36 3.13
C TRP A 301 16.01 12.20 3.51
N LYS A 302 16.44 12.85 4.59
CA LYS A 302 17.80 12.75 5.15
C LYS A 302 17.79 12.05 6.49
N ARG A 303 18.74 11.13 6.69
CA ARG A 303 18.91 10.41 7.95
C ARG A 303 19.27 11.41 9.05
N VAL A 304 18.61 11.30 10.19
CA VAL A 304 18.91 12.08 11.40
C VAL A 304 19.37 11.13 12.51
N CYS A 305 20.27 11.60 13.36
CA CYS A 305 20.66 10.86 14.56
C CYS A 305 19.47 10.79 15.54
N PRO A 306 19.27 9.66 16.24
CA PRO A 306 18.31 9.54 17.33
C PRO A 306 18.49 10.59 18.42
#